data_AF-A0A9D3VNF6-F1
#
_entry.id   AF-A0A9D3VNF6-F1
#
_cell.length_a   1.000
_cell.length_b   1.000
_cell.length_c   1.000
_cell.angle_alpha   90.00
_cell.angle_beta   90.00
_cell.angle_gamma   90.00
#
_symmetry.space_group_name_H-M   'P 1'
#
loop_
_entity.id
_entity.type
_entity.pdbx_description
1 polymer ?
#
loop_
_entity_poly.entity_id
_entity_poly.type
_entity_poly.pdbx_seq_one_letter_code
_entity_poly.pdbx_strand_id
1 'polypeptide(L)'
;MCTFPQCLLQHLTRIKSDHWPLLLSTRQDLRTPKGRPFRLIVGWTQHNTFPTFTNEQWNYAGCMVDSLSNFTSDVKFWNRNVYGFLGTRKHHLMRSLGNIQQATDHFPSKTKGSLYWLQLRDRNTKCYHSRTIKRRNFNRITAFRIDNRDWCTDQDILCNKVVEFFKRLYGEVLPNIGTNPYFSFLRLTSSEISILEADITNEEIKKVLFNMAPLKVPGTDGFHAHFFKFSGISLEVMRANELKVSFREGLLSRN
;
A
#
# COMPACT_ATOMS: atom_id res chain seq x y z
N MET A 1 11.17 9.66 -30.21
CA MET A 1 9.70 9.85 -30.22
C MET A 1 9.20 9.60 -28.79
N CYS A 2 8.59 10.59 -28.14
CA CYS A 2 8.08 10.43 -26.77
C CYS A 2 6.74 9.70 -26.81
N THR A 3 6.69 8.51 -26.20
CA THR A 3 5.56 7.56 -26.22
C THR A 3 4.36 7.94 -25.33
N PHE A 4 4.33 9.14 -24.75
CA PHE A 4 3.26 9.58 -23.83
C PHE A 4 2.94 11.07 -23.99
N PRO A 5 2.07 11.47 -24.95
CA PRO A 5 1.78 12.88 -25.23
C PRO A 5 0.98 13.62 -24.13
N GLN A 6 0.50 12.91 -23.09
CA GLN A 6 -0.31 13.46 -22.00
C GLN A 6 0.25 13.14 -20.60
N CYS A 7 1.57 13.11 -20.43
CA CYS A 7 2.16 12.89 -19.12
C CYS A 7 2.32 14.21 -18.32
N LEU A 8 1.78 14.26 -17.10
CA LEU A 8 2.02 15.34 -16.14
C LEU A 8 3.09 14.88 -15.14
N LEU A 9 4.22 15.58 -15.10
CA LEU A 9 5.25 15.39 -14.07
C LEU A 9 5.06 16.45 -12.98
N GLN A 10 4.81 16.02 -11.74
CA GLN A 10 4.66 16.91 -10.59
C GLN A 10 5.71 16.60 -9.52
N HIS A 11 6.42 17.62 -9.04
CA HIS A 11 7.28 17.52 -7.87
C HIS A 11 6.42 17.60 -6.60
N LEU A 12 6.52 16.60 -5.73
CA LEU A 12 5.83 16.58 -4.45
C LEU A 12 6.68 17.24 -3.36
N THR A 13 6.02 17.71 -2.30
CA THR A 13 6.73 18.32 -1.18
C THR A 13 7.50 17.28 -0.37
N ARG A 14 8.63 17.72 0.16
CA ARG A 14 9.54 16.88 0.90
C ARG A 14 9.15 16.87 2.39
N ILE A 15 8.59 15.76 2.89
CA ILE A 15 8.11 15.68 4.28
C ILE A 15 9.08 14.92 5.19
N LYS A 16 9.62 13.76 4.74
CA LYS A 16 10.53 12.91 5.54
C LYS A 16 11.70 12.30 4.77
N SER A 17 11.77 12.52 3.45
CA SER A 17 12.92 12.12 2.63
C SER A 17 13.80 13.35 2.41
N ASP A 18 15.08 13.16 2.10
CA ASP A 18 15.96 14.19 1.56
C ASP A 18 15.79 14.40 0.04
N HIS A 19 15.07 13.49 -0.62
CA HIS A 19 14.74 13.52 -2.06
C HIS A 19 13.38 14.17 -2.36
N TRP A 20 13.24 14.75 -3.56
CA TRP A 20 11.97 15.27 -4.08
C TRP A 20 11.21 14.14 -4.80
N PRO A 21 10.07 13.67 -4.27
CA PRO A 21 9.31 12.64 -4.94
C PRO A 21 8.75 13.19 -6.26
N LEU A 22 8.98 12.45 -7.34
CA LEU A 22 8.42 12.74 -8.66
C LEU A 22 7.15 11.93 -8.85
N LEU A 23 6.03 12.61 -9.08
CA LEU A 23 4.79 11.98 -9.51
C LEU A 23 4.67 12.13 -11.03
N LEU A 24 4.91 11.04 -11.75
CA LEU A 24 4.64 10.96 -13.18
C LEU A 24 3.24 10.38 -13.39
N SER A 25 2.29 11.22 -13.79
CA SER A 25 0.94 10.82 -14.16
C SER A 25 0.88 10.64 -15.68
N THR A 26 0.70 9.42 -16.17
CA THR A 26 0.73 9.09 -17.61
C THR A 26 -0.65 8.98 -18.26
N ARG A 27 -1.74 9.21 -17.51
CA ARG A 27 -3.12 9.18 -18.00
C ARG A 27 -3.99 10.22 -17.27
N GLN A 28 -4.63 11.13 -18.02
CA GLN A 28 -5.65 12.04 -17.48
C GLN A 28 -7.01 11.34 -17.27
N ASP A 29 -7.20 10.11 -17.79
CA ASP A 29 -8.52 9.46 -17.88
C ASP A 29 -8.84 8.41 -16.81
N LEU A 30 -8.12 8.40 -15.68
CA LEU A 30 -8.71 7.80 -14.49
C LEU A 30 -9.71 8.79 -13.90
N ARG A 31 -10.87 8.92 -14.56
CA ARG A 31 -12.11 9.24 -13.83
C ARG A 31 -12.27 8.12 -12.81
N THR A 32 -11.68 8.30 -11.64
CA THR A 32 -11.89 7.41 -10.52
C THR A 32 -13.41 7.27 -10.33
N PRO A 33 -13.93 6.07 -10.07
CA PRO A 33 -15.35 5.85 -9.81
C PRO A 33 -15.89 6.92 -8.86
N LYS A 34 -17.14 7.37 -9.07
CA LYS A 34 -17.80 8.38 -8.23
C LYS A 34 -17.63 8.02 -6.74
N GLY A 35 -16.80 8.79 -6.05
CA GLY A 35 -16.54 8.69 -4.61
C GLY A 35 -15.42 7.73 -4.24
N ARG A 36 -14.43 8.22 -3.49
CA ARG A 36 -13.45 7.36 -2.81
C ARG A 36 -14.20 6.51 -1.76
N PRO A 37 -13.98 5.18 -1.71
CA PRO A 37 -14.64 4.35 -0.70
C PRO A 37 -14.30 4.87 0.70
N PHE A 38 -15.28 4.79 1.59
CA PHE A 38 -15.09 5.20 2.98
C PHE A 38 -13.97 4.38 3.62
N ARG A 39 -13.18 5.03 4.46
CA ARG A 39 -12.19 4.39 5.32
C ARG A 39 -12.18 5.12 6.65
N LEU A 40 -12.42 4.40 7.73
CA LEU A 40 -12.27 4.93 9.07
C LEU A 40 -10.82 5.35 9.29
N ILE A 41 -10.62 6.60 9.73
CA ILE A 41 -9.30 7.07 10.11
C ILE A 41 -9.08 6.68 11.58
N VAL A 42 -8.14 5.78 11.83
CA VAL A 42 -7.87 5.30 13.20
C VAL A 42 -7.52 6.44 14.15
N GLY A 43 -6.87 7.51 13.66
CA GLY A 43 -6.60 8.71 14.47
C GLY A 43 -7.86 9.36 15.09
N TRP A 44 -9.07 9.11 14.55
CA TRP A 44 -10.30 9.57 15.17
C TRP A 44 -10.55 8.96 16.55
N THR A 45 -10.08 7.73 16.80
CA THR A 45 -10.22 7.10 18.13
C THR A 45 -9.39 7.79 19.21
N GLN A 46 -8.45 8.66 18.83
CA GLN A 46 -7.66 9.48 19.76
C GLN A 46 -8.35 10.81 20.08
N HIS A 47 -9.43 11.16 19.38
CA HIS A 47 -10.18 12.38 19.64
C HIS A 47 -11.06 12.20 20.88
N ASN A 48 -11.07 13.20 21.77
CA ASN A 48 -11.76 13.14 23.06
C ASN A 48 -13.26 12.86 22.96
N THR A 49 -13.95 13.38 21.94
CA THR A 49 -15.40 13.18 21.75
C THR A 49 -15.76 11.91 20.99
N PHE A 50 -14.79 11.26 20.33
CA PHE A 50 -15.08 10.12 19.47
C PHE A 50 -15.57 8.87 20.23
N PRO A 51 -15.02 8.51 21.42
CA PRO A 51 -15.56 7.40 22.21
C PRO A 51 -17.03 7.61 22.59
N THR A 52 -17.36 8.80 23.14
CA THR A 52 -18.74 9.15 23.51
C THR A 52 -19.68 9.12 22.31
N PHE A 53 -19.27 9.76 21.21
CA PHE A 53 -20.00 9.74 19.94
C PHE A 53 -20.25 8.31 19.44
N THR A 54 -19.23 7.43 19.51
CA THR A 54 -19.36 6.04 19.05
C THR A 54 -20.41 5.31 19.88
N ASN A 55 -20.39 5.46 21.20
CA ASN A 55 -21.35 4.81 22.09
C ASN A 55 -22.79 5.35 21.91
N GLU A 56 -22.95 6.64 21.58
CA GLU A 56 -24.26 7.24 21.38
C GLU A 56 -24.89 6.94 20.02
N GLN A 57 -24.08 6.89 18.95
CA GLN A 57 -24.57 6.72 17.59
C GLN A 57 -24.52 5.27 17.11
N TRP A 58 -23.74 4.41 17.75
CA TRP A 58 -23.74 2.99 17.40
C TRP A 58 -25.07 2.35 17.82
N ASN A 59 -25.83 1.90 16.82
CA ASN A 59 -27.06 1.16 17.05
C ASN A 59 -27.10 -0.05 16.11
N TYR A 60 -27.09 -1.24 16.70
CA TYR A 60 -27.22 -2.48 15.94
C TYR A 60 -28.71 -2.86 15.81
N ALA A 61 -29.22 -2.79 14.58
CA ALA A 61 -30.63 -3.05 14.27
C ALA A 61 -30.86 -4.43 13.64
N GLY A 62 -30.06 -5.44 14.00
CA GLY A 62 -30.24 -6.80 13.51
C GLY A 62 -29.68 -7.08 12.11
N CYS A 63 -29.01 -6.10 11.46
CA CYS A 63 -28.25 -6.23 10.22
C CYS A 63 -26.93 -5.45 10.31
N MET A 64 -25.78 -6.13 10.25
CA MET A 64 -24.44 -5.53 10.37
C MET A 64 -24.14 -4.58 9.21
N VAL A 65 -24.54 -4.94 7.99
CA VAL A 65 -24.30 -4.11 6.81
C VAL A 65 -25.04 -2.77 6.94
N ASP A 66 -26.29 -2.81 7.38
CA ASP A 66 -27.09 -1.61 7.59
C ASP A 66 -26.58 -0.79 8.78
N SER A 67 -26.20 -1.46 9.87
CA SER A 67 -25.63 -0.81 11.06
C SER A 67 -24.33 -0.08 10.73
N LEU A 68 -23.42 -0.71 9.97
CA LEU A 68 -22.18 -0.09 9.50
C LEU A 68 -22.45 1.04 8.50
N SER A 69 -23.45 0.89 7.63
CA SER A 69 -23.84 1.93 6.66
C SER A 69 -24.38 3.18 7.35
N ASN A 70 -25.27 3.00 8.33
CA ASN A 70 -25.83 4.08 9.14
C ASN A 70 -24.73 4.77 9.93
N PHE A 71 -23.93 4.01 10.68
CA PHE A 71 -22.81 4.55 11.44
C PHE A 71 -21.78 5.25 10.55
N THR A 72 -21.54 4.76 9.34
CA THR A 72 -20.68 5.43 8.35
C THR A 72 -21.21 6.82 7.98
N SER A 73 -22.52 6.98 7.88
CA SER A 73 -23.14 8.28 7.60
C SER A 73 -22.97 9.23 8.78
N ASP A 74 -23.16 8.76 10.01
CA ASP A 74 -22.97 9.55 11.23
C ASP A 74 -21.52 9.97 11.42
N VAL A 75 -20.57 9.04 11.23
CA VAL A 75 -19.13 9.32 11.32
C VAL A 75 -18.70 10.34 10.27
N LYS A 76 -19.25 10.27 9.05
CA LYS A 76 -18.97 11.27 8.01
C LYS A 76 -19.47 12.66 8.42
N PHE A 77 -20.65 12.74 9.04
CA PHE A 77 -21.20 14.00 9.55
C PHE A 77 -20.37 14.53 10.72
N TRP A 78 -20.09 13.70 11.72
CA TRP A 78 -19.22 14.03 12.85
C TRP A 78 -17.84 14.53 12.40
N ASN A 79 -17.20 13.83 11.46
CA ASN A 79 -15.90 14.24 10.94
C ASN A 79 -15.95 15.60 10.24
N ARG A 80 -17.04 15.92 9.51
CA ARG A 80 -17.23 17.25 8.91
C ARG A 80 -17.40 18.33 9.97
N ASN A 81 -18.09 18.05 11.07
CA ASN A 81 -18.31 19.03 12.14
C ASN A 81 -17.06 19.27 12.99
N VAL A 82 -16.32 18.20 13.32
CA VAL A 82 -15.13 18.29 14.18
C VAL A 82 -13.92 18.81 13.42
N TYR A 83 -13.69 18.32 12.20
CA TYR A 83 -12.47 18.62 11.45
C TYR A 83 -12.67 19.42 10.17
N GLY A 84 -13.93 19.64 9.76
CA GLY A 84 -14.23 20.27 8.47
C GLY A 84 -13.77 19.42 7.30
N PHE A 85 -13.39 20.09 6.21
CA PHE A 85 -12.82 19.45 5.04
C PHE A 85 -11.32 19.17 5.26
N LEU A 86 -10.99 18.08 5.96
CA LEU A 86 -9.61 17.61 6.18
C LEU A 86 -8.78 17.56 4.89
N GLY A 87 -9.41 17.18 3.77
CA GLY A 87 -8.77 17.20 2.45
C GLY A 87 -8.31 18.59 2.02
N THR A 88 -9.15 19.61 2.22
CA THR A 88 -8.83 21.01 1.91
C THR A 88 -7.71 21.53 2.81
N ARG A 89 -7.81 21.28 4.12
CA ARG A 89 -6.76 21.68 5.08
C ARG A 89 -5.43 21.02 4.77
N LYS A 90 -5.43 19.73 4.41
CA LYS A 90 -4.23 19.02 3.94
C LYS A 90 -3.66 19.68 2.69
N HIS A 91 -4.47 19.93 1.66
CA HIS A 91 -3.99 20.56 0.43
C HIS A 91 -3.41 21.94 0.69
N HIS A 92 -4.05 22.73 1.54
CA HIS A 92 -3.57 24.05 1.95
C HIS A 92 -2.20 23.97 2.64
N LEU A 93 -2.06 23.09 3.64
CA LEU A 93 -0.79 22.86 4.34
C LEU A 93 0.31 22.38 3.40
N MET A 94 -0.01 21.46 2.49
CA MET A 94 0.94 20.97 1.49
C MET A 94 1.40 22.08 0.54
N ARG A 95 0.48 22.95 0.08
CA ARG A 95 0.84 24.10 -0.76
C ARG A 95 1.72 25.09 0.00
N SER A 96 1.35 25.43 1.24
CA SER A 96 2.13 26.32 2.09
C SER A 96 3.56 25.80 2.32
N LEU A 97 3.68 24.50 2.65
CA LEU A 97 4.96 23.84 2.84
C LEU A 97 5.80 23.80 1.55
N GLY A 98 5.17 23.59 0.40
CA GLY A 98 5.82 23.68 -0.92
C GLY A 98 6.36 25.07 -1.22
N ASN A 99 5.59 26.12 -0.90
CA ASN A 99 6.02 27.51 -1.09
C ASN A 99 7.22 27.87 -0.21
N ILE A 100 7.20 27.45 1.06
CA ILE A 100 8.33 27.66 1.99
C ILE A 100 9.59 26.94 1.49
N GLN A 101 9.47 25.68 1.04
CA GLN A 101 10.59 24.92 0.49
C GLN A 101 11.18 25.57 -0.76
N GLN A 102 10.33 26.10 -1.65
CA GLN A 102 10.79 26.85 -2.81
C GLN A 102 11.54 28.12 -2.41
N ALA A 103 11.02 28.88 -1.43
CA ALA A 103 11.68 30.10 -0.95
C ALA A 103 13.05 29.81 -0.31
N THR A 104 13.18 28.76 0.48
CA THR A 104 14.46 28.34 1.09
C THR A 104 15.48 27.88 0.06
N ASP A 105 15.03 27.33 -1.08
CA ASP A 105 15.91 26.86 -2.14
C ASP A 105 16.41 27.99 -3.06
N HIS A 106 15.68 29.11 -3.13
CA HIS A 106 16.09 30.31 -3.87
C HIS A 106 17.07 31.20 -3.07
N PHE A 107 17.18 31.00 -1.76
CA PHE A 107 18.20 31.62 -0.91
C PHE A 107 19.28 30.60 -0.52
N PRO A 108 20.28 30.33 -1.37
CA PRO A 108 21.36 29.42 -1.00
C PRO A 108 22.21 30.06 0.10
N SER A 109 22.16 29.50 1.32
CA SER A 109 23.22 29.79 2.28
C SER A 109 24.56 29.29 1.70
N LYS A 110 25.59 30.13 1.76
CA LYS A 110 26.91 29.95 1.12
C LYS A 110 27.64 28.65 1.50
N THR A 111 27.14 27.86 2.44
CA THR A 111 27.79 26.66 2.99
C THR A 111 27.38 25.33 2.37
N LYS A 112 26.46 25.28 1.39
CA LYS A 112 25.92 23.99 0.89
C LYS A 112 26.26 23.71 -0.58
N GLY A 113 27.54 23.78 -0.94
CA GLY A 113 28.02 23.43 -2.28
C GLY A 113 27.56 22.04 -2.74
N SER A 114 27.58 21.03 -1.86
CA SER A 114 27.13 19.66 -2.19
C SER A 114 25.61 19.53 -2.37
N LEU A 115 24.81 20.29 -1.62
CA LEU A 115 23.34 20.24 -1.69
C LEU A 115 22.80 20.95 -2.94
N TYR A 116 23.45 22.04 -3.36
CA TYR A 116 23.15 22.75 -4.61
C TYR A 116 23.32 21.82 -5.82
N TRP A 117 24.35 20.97 -5.83
CA TRP A 117 24.57 19.98 -6.89
C TRP A 117 23.49 18.88 -6.94
N LEU A 118 22.94 18.49 -5.79
CA LEU A 118 21.82 17.54 -5.73
C LEU A 118 20.51 18.19 -6.21
N GLN A 119 20.28 19.47 -5.91
CA GLN A 119 19.12 20.22 -6.42
C GLN A 119 19.16 20.41 -7.94
N LEU A 120 20.34 20.64 -8.54
CA LEU A 120 20.50 20.69 -10.01
C LEU A 120 20.32 19.32 -10.68
N ARG A 121 20.56 18.23 -9.94
CA ARG A 121 20.37 16.84 -10.40
C ARG A 121 18.88 16.50 -10.55
N ASP A 122 18.05 16.90 -9.59
CA ASP A 122 16.60 16.64 -9.59
C ASP A 122 15.83 17.49 -10.63
N ARG A 123 16.46 18.50 -11.23
CA ARG A 123 15.87 19.39 -12.25
C ARG A 123 16.16 18.99 -13.70
N ASN A 124 16.67 17.78 -13.97
CA ASN A 124 16.97 17.27 -15.33
C ASN A 124 17.81 18.26 -16.18
N THR A 125 18.81 18.90 -15.56
CA THR A 125 19.64 19.91 -16.22
C THR A 125 20.59 19.30 -17.26
N LYS A 126 21.05 20.08 -18.26
CA LYS A 126 22.03 19.63 -19.26
C LYS A 126 23.26 18.96 -18.63
N CYS A 127 23.72 19.48 -17.49
CA CYS A 127 24.84 18.95 -16.72
C CYS A 127 24.58 17.53 -16.17
N TYR A 128 23.34 17.25 -15.73
CA TYR A 128 22.94 15.92 -15.28
C TYR A 128 22.98 14.91 -16.42
N HIS A 129 22.42 15.25 -17.58
CA HIS A 129 22.47 14.38 -18.76
C HIS A 129 23.90 14.09 -19.21
N SER A 130 24.77 15.11 -19.28
CA SER A 130 26.19 14.92 -19.61
C SER A 130 26.91 13.97 -18.64
N ARG A 131 26.59 14.03 -17.35
CA ARG A 131 27.22 13.17 -16.32
C ARG A 131 26.64 11.75 -16.33
N THR A 132 25.34 11.59 -16.61
CA THR A 132 24.68 10.29 -16.82
C THR A 132 25.21 9.61 -18.08
N ILE A 133 25.47 10.37 -19.15
CA ILE A 133 26.15 9.88 -20.36
C ILE A 133 27.57 9.45 -20.02
N LYS A 134 28.35 10.27 -19.28
CA LYS A 134 29.70 9.87 -18.83
C LYS A 134 29.68 8.58 -18.01
N ARG A 135 28.73 8.44 -17.07
CA ARG A 135 28.59 7.22 -16.26
C ARG A 135 28.14 6.02 -17.09
N ARG A 136 27.21 6.21 -18.04
CA ARG A 136 26.81 5.16 -19.01
C ARG A 136 27.99 4.71 -19.84
N ASN A 137 28.83 5.64 -20.30
CA ASN A 137 30.02 5.33 -21.08
C ASN A 137 31.09 4.61 -20.24
N PHE A 138 31.27 5.03 -18.98
CA PHE A 138 32.22 4.39 -18.05
C PHE A 138 31.78 2.97 -17.65
N ASN A 139 30.48 2.78 -17.42
CA ASN A 139 29.91 1.47 -17.09
C ASN A 139 29.61 0.63 -18.34
N ARG A 140 29.96 1.11 -19.54
CA ARG A 140 29.76 0.33 -20.76
C ARG A 140 30.78 -0.80 -20.75
N ILE A 141 30.27 -2.02 -20.60
CA ILE A 141 31.08 -3.22 -20.68
C ILE A 141 31.40 -3.44 -22.16
N THR A 142 32.64 -3.17 -22.55
CA THR A 142 33.12 -3.32 -23.92
C THR A 142 33.84 -4.64 -24.16
N ALA A 143 34.27 -5.33 -23.11
CA ALA A 143 34.93 -6.63 -23.21
C ALA A 143 34.84 -7.42 -21.90
N PHE A 144 34.81 -8.75 -22.03
CA PHE A 144 35.04 -9.68 -20.92
C PHE A 144 36.13 -10.69 -21.29
N ARG A 145 36.77 -11.24 -20.26
CA ARG A 145 37.73 -12.33 -20.40
C ARG A 145 36.97 -13.66 -20.36
N ILE A 146 37.05 -14.43 -21.44
CA ILE A 146 36.41 -15.75 -21.55
C ILE A 146 37.34 -16.82 -20.94
N ASP A 147 36.80 -18.01 -20.65
CA ASP A 147 37.48 -19.15 -20.00
C ASP A 147 38.86 -19.50 -20.57
N ASN A 148 39.10 -19.26 -21.87
CA ASN A 148 40.40 -19.45 -22.52
C ASN A 148 41.41 -18.31 -22.26
N ARG A 149 41.15 -17.43 -21.29
CA ARG A 149 41.94 -16.24 -20.94
C ARG A 149 42.00 -15.13 -21.98
N ASP A 150 41.34 -15.30 -23.12
CA ASP A 150 41.27 -14.30 -24.19
C ASP A 150 40.16 -13.25 -23.93
N TRP A 151 40.43 -12.02 -24.37
CA TRP A 151 39.47 -10.92 -24.32
C TRP A 151 38.52 -10.99 -25.51
N CYS A 152 37.22 -11.02 -25.24
CA CYS A 152 36.19 -10.93 -26.26
C CYS A 152 35.52 -9.55 -26.22
N THR A 153 35.43 -8.89 -27.36
CA THR A 153 34.81 -7.58 -27.57
C THR A 153 33.50 -7.63 -28.36
N ASP A 154 33.12 -8.80 -28.86
CA ASP A 154 31.88 -8.98 -29.61
C ASP A 154 30.66 -8.93 -28.68
N GLN A 155 29.76 -7.97 -28.93
CA GLN A 155 28.60 -7.68 -28.08
C GLN A 155 27.61 -8.85 -28.01
N ASP A 156 27.42 -9.59 -29.10
CA ASP A 156 26.46 -10.70 -29.15
C ASP A 156 27.00 -11.88 -28.33
N ILE A 157 28.31 -12.11 -28.40
CA ILE A 157 29.00 -13.13 -27.60
C ILE A 157 28.95 -12.76 -26.11
N LEU A 158 29.18 -11.49 -25.77
CA LEU A 158 29.11 -11.01 -24.38
C LEU A 158 27.70 -11.16 -23.79
N CYS A 159 26.66 -10.78 -24.53
CA CYS A 159 25.26 -10.96 -24.10
C CYS A 159 24.93 -12.44 -23.85
N ASN A 160 25.30 -13.32 -24.80
CA ASN A 160 25.05 -14.75 -24.66
C ASN A 160 25.77 -15.35 -23.45
N LYS A 161 27.02 -14.94 -23.20
CA LYS A 161 27.80 -15.43 -22.04
C LYS A 161 27.24 -14.96 -20.70
N VAL A 162 26.75 -13.72 -20.61
CA VAL A 162 26.09 -13.22 -19.39
C VAL A 162 24.79 -13.98 -19.13
N VAL A 163 23.99 -14.22 -20.17
CA VAL A 163 22.74 -15.00 -20.06
C VAL A 163 23.03 -16.44 -19.65
N GLU A 164 24.01 -17.10 -20.26
CA GLU A 164 24.45 -18.46 -19.93
C GLU A 164 24.92 -18.55 -18.47
N PHE A 165 25.73 -17.59 -18.02
CA PHE A 165 26.22 -17.51 -16.64
C PHE A 165 25.07 -17.43 -15.63
N PHE A 166 24.11 -16.53 -15.83
CA PHE A 166 22.99 -16.36 -14.90
C PHE A 166 21.95 -17.48 -15.00
N LYS A 167 21.76 -18.07 -16.20
CA LYS A 167 20.98 -19.30 -16.35
C LYS A 167 21.58 -20.45 -15.56
N ARG A 168 22.92 -20.56 -15.50
CA ARG A 168 23.59 -21.57 -14.66
C ARG A 168 23.54 -21.20 -13.17
N LEU A 169 23.66 -19.92 -12.83
CA LEU A 169 23.68 -19.45 -11.44
C LEU A 169 22.32 -19.60 -10.76
N TYR A 170 21.22 -19.34 -11.50
CA TYR A 170 19.85 -19.35 -10.98
C TYR A 170 18.97 -20.46 -11.56
N GLY A 171 19.46 -21.21 -12.55
CA GLY A 171 18.75 -22.35 -13.10
C GLY A 171 18.97 -23.57 -12.22
N GLU A 172 17.97 -23.90 -11.42
CA GLU A 172 17.85 -25.24 -10.86
C GLU A 172 17.53 -26.21 -12.00
N VAL A 173 18.33 -27.26 -12.18
CA VAL A 173 17.83 -28.47 -12.83
C VAL A 173 16.87 -29.09 -11.84
N LEU A 174 15.60 -28.72 -11.92
CA LEU A 174 14.56 -29.53 -11.29
C LEU A 174 14.73 -30.93 -11.90
N PRO A 175 15.11 -31.97 -11.12
CA PRO A 175 15.00 -33.32 -11.62
C PRO A 175 13.54 -33.45 -12.00
N ASN A 176 13.32 -33.75 -13.28
CA ASN A 176 12.03 -33.97 -13.92
C ASN A 176 11.03 -34.35 -12.83
N ILE A 177 10.21 -33.38 -12.38
CA ILE A 177 9.20 -33.64 -11.36
C ILE A 177 8.26 -34.58 -12.10
N GLY A 178 8.54 -35.88 -11.97
CA GLY A 178 7.71 -36.93 -12.48
C GLY A 178 6.32 -36.57 -12.02
N THR A 179 5.44 -36.36 -12.98
CA THR A 179 4.00 -36.15 -12.82
C THR A 179 3.58 -36.51 -11.42
N ASN A 180 3.45 -35.50 -10.55
CA ASN A 180 3.21 -35.66 -9.12
C ASN A 180 2.07 -36.68 -8.93
N PRO A 181 2.35 -37.92 -8.49
CA PRO A 181 1.33 -38.92 -8.43
C PRO A 181 0.58 -38.65 -7.13
N TYR A 182 -0.73 -38.40 -7.27
CA TYR A 182 -1.70 -38.28 -6.17
C TYR A 182 -1.70 -36.93 -5.44
N PHE A 183 -2.44 -35.98 -6.02
CA PHE A 183 -3.33 -35.12 -5.23
C PHE A 183 -4.37 -36.01 -4.50
N SER A 184 -3.93 -36.74 -3.48
CA SER A 184 -4.80 -37.09 -2.37
C SER A 184 -4.90 -35.81 -1.56
N PHE A 185 -5.88 -34.96 -1.86
CA PHE A 185 -6.24 -33.87 -0.95
C PHE A 185 -6.36 -34.50 0.45
N LEU A 186 -5.65 -33.93 1.43
CA LEU A 186 -5.75 -34.34 2.82
C LEU A 186 -7.23 -34.40 3.19
N ARG A 187 -7.75 -35.61 3.38
CA ARG A 187 -9.15 -35.82 3.69
C ARG A 187 -9.30 -35.57 5.19
N LEU A 188 -10.03 -34.53 5.54
CA LEU A 188 -10.28 -34.19 6.94
C LEU A 188 -10.85 -35.40 7.67
N THR A 189 -10.33 -35.64 8.87
CA THR A 189 -10.84 -36.67 9.77
C THR A 189 -12.25 -36.31 10.24
N SER A 190 -13.05 -37.30 10.61
CA SER A 190 -14.40 -37.08 11.14
C SER A 190 -14.42 -36.15 12.35
N SER A 191 -13.36 -36.16 13.16
CA SER A 191 -13.15 -35.22 14.27
C SER A 191 -12.93 -33.79 13.81
N GLU A 192 -12.14 -33.56 12.76
CA GLU A 192 -11.92 -32.21 12.22
C GLU A 192 -13.17 -31.64 11.56
N ILE A 193 -13.94 -32.48 10.84
CA ILE A 193 -15.23 -32.10 10.26
C ILE A 193 -16.19 -31.68 11.38
N SER A 194 -16.29 -32.47 12.46
CA SER A 194 -17.15 -32.14 13.59
C SER A 194 -16.76 -30.82 14.28
N ILE A 195 -15.48 -30.46 14.31
CA ILE A 195 -15.02 -29.17 14.84
C ILE A 195 -15.40 -28.03 13.88
N LEU A 196 -15.29 -28.24 12.56
CA LEU A 196 -15.66 -27.24 11.55
C LEU A 196 -17.18 -27.02 11.45
N GLU A 197 -17.98 -28.04 11.76
CA GLU A 197 -19.45 -27.99 11.80
C GLU A 197 -20.01 -27.47 13.13
N ALA A 198 -19.18 -27.37 14.17
CA ALA A 198 -19.59 -26.87 15.47
C ALA A 198 -20.03 -25.39 15.40
N ASP A 199 -20.94 -25.00 16.28
CA ASP A 199 -21.39 -23.62 16.40
C ASP A 199 -20.24 -22.71 16.87
N ILE A 200 -19.99 -21.64 16.12
CA ILE A 200 -19.00 -20.61 16.48
C ILE A 200 -19.42 -19.95 17.80
N THR A 201 -18.52 -19.99 18.80
CA THR A 201 -18.79 -19.43 20.13
C THR A 201 -18.40 -17.95 20.23
N ASN A 202 -19.05 -17.21 21.13
CA ASN A 202 -18.69 -15.81 21.40
C ASN A 202 -17.24 -15.67 21.91
N GLU A 203 -16.74 -16.67 22.64
CA GLU A 203 -15.35 -16.70 23.09
C GLU A 203 -14.38 -16.85 21.92
N GLU A 204 -14.69 -17.72 20.95
CA GLU A 204 -13.88 -17.91 19.75
C GLU A 204 -13.81 -16.62 18.93
N ILE A 205 -14.95 -15.96 18.70
CA ILE A 205 -14.99 -14.71 17.95
C ILE A 205 -14.20 -13.62 18.68
N LYS A 206 -14.35 -13.51 20.01
CA LYS A 206 -13.59 -12.56 20.82
C LYS A 206 -12.10 -12.85 20.70
N LYS A 207 -11.68 -14.10 20.87
CA LYS A 207 -10.29 -14.52 20.73
C LYS A 207 -9.73 -14.18 19.36
N VAL A 208 -10.46 -14.51 18.29
CA VAL A 208 -10.05 -14.22 16.90
C VAL A 208 -9.93 -12.72 16.67
N LEU A 209 -10.95 -11.93 17.04
CA LEU A 209 -10.93 -10.49 16.86
C LEU A 209 -9.77 -9.83 17.60
N PHE A 210 -9.55 -10.19 18.87
CA PHE A 210 -8.45 -9.63 19.66
C PHE A 210 -7.07 -10.09 19.18
N ASN A 211 -6.96 -11.26 18.54
CA ASN A 211 -5.73 -11.74 17.91
C ASN A 211 -5.42 -11.08 16.54
N MET A 212 -6.38 -10.43 15.88
CA MET A 212 -6.13 -9.76 14.59
C MET A 212 -5.17 -8.57 14.73
N ALA A 213 -4.32 -8.34 13.72
CA ALA A 213 -3.53 -7.11 13.66
C ALA A 213 -4.47 -5.88 13.55
N PRO A 214 -4.38 -4.87 14.44
CA PRO A 214 -5.37 -3.78 14.52
C PRO A 214 -5.52 -2.97 13.23
N LEU A 215 -4.42 -2.80 12.48
CA LEU A 215 -4.35 -1.95 11.28
C LEU A 215 -4.19 -2.76 9.99
N LYS A 216 -4.67 -4.01 9.98
CA LYS A 216 -4.75 -4.78 8.73
C LYS A 216 -5.69 -4.08 7.74
N VAL A 217 -5.52 -4.39 6.45
CA VAL A 217 -6.32 -3.77 5.37
C VAL A 217 -7.82 -3.90 5.68
N PRO A 218 -8.57 -2.80 5.68
CA PRO A 218 -9.99 -2.83 5.98
C PRO A 218 -10.76 -3.52 4.85
N GLY A 219 -11.95 -4.03 5.18
CA GLY A 219 -12.87 -4.63 4.21
C GLY A 219 -13.48 -3.60 3.27
N THR A 220 -14.47 -4.03 2.49
CA THR A 220 -15.30 -3.15 1.66
C THR A 220 -16.11 -2.15 2.49
N ASP A 221 -16.31 -2.45 3.77
CA ASP A 221 -16.94 -1.59 4.79
C ASP A 221 -16.07 -0.39 5.19
N GLY A 222 -14.75 -0.44 4.98
CA GLY A 222 -13.82 0.60 5.37
C GLY A 222 -13.42 0.63 6.85
N PHE A 223 -13.77 -0.38 7.65
CA PHE A 223 -13.43 -0.46 9.07
C PHE A 223 -12.22 -1.37 9.32
N HIS A 224 -11.32 -0.95 10.20
CA HIS A 224 -10.17 -1.75 10.62
C HIS A 224 -10.54 -2.57 11.86
N ALA A 225 -9.86 -3.70 12.11
CA ALA A 225 -10.01 -4.47 13.34
C ALA A 225 -9.84 -3.62 14.61
N HIS A 226 -9.00 -2.58 14.55
CA HIS A 226 -8.84 -1.59 15.60
C HIS A 226 -10.18 -0.99 16.07
N PHE A 227 -11.10 -0.68 15.16
CA PHE A 227 -12.39 -0.08 15.52
C PHE A 227 -13.18 -0.99 16.44
N PHE A 228 -13.37 -2.25 16.04
CA PHE A 228 -14.15 -3.23 16.81
C PHE A 228 -13.50 -3.60 18.15
N LYS A 229 -12.17 -3.52 18.24
CA LYS A 229 -11.43 -3.65 19.51
C LYS A 229 -11.63 -2.44 20.42
N PHE A 230 -11.61 -1.24 19.83
CA PHE A 230 -11.73 0.02 20.53
C PHE A 230 -13.14 0.25 21.08
N SER A 231 -14.16 -0.01 20.27
CA SER A 231 -15.55 0.30 20.60
C SER A 231 -16.22 -0.74 21.48
N GLY A 232 -15.67 -1.95 21.60
CA GLY A 232 -16.31 -3.06 22.31
C GLY A 232 -17.56 -3.62 21.61
N ILE A 233 -17.95 -3.06 20.46
CA ILE A 233 -19.15 -3.40 19.65
C ILE A 233 -19.28 -4.90 19.38
N SER A 234 -18.16 -5.60 19.24
CA SER A 234 -18.16 -7.04 18.97
C SER A 234 -18.97 -7.81 20.02
N LEU A 235 -18.96 -7.42 21.30
CA LEU A 235 -19.70 -8.10 22.37
C LEU A 235 -21.21 -7.83 22.35
N GLU A 236 -21.66 -6.67 21.85
CA GLU A 236 -23.08 -6.34 21.74
C GLU A 236 -23.71 -6.93 20.47
N VAL A 237 -22.99 -6.86 19.34
CA VAL A 237 -23.34 -7.55 18.10
C VAL A 237 -23.43 -9.07 18.29
N MET A 238 -22.58 -9.63 19.16
CA MET A 238 -22.61 -11.04 19.55
C MET A 238 -23.91 -11.49 20.23
N ARG A 239 -24.69 -10.59 20.83
CA ARG A 239 -26.02 -10.96 21.36
C ARG A 239 -27.01 -11.28 20.24
N ALA A 240 -26.73 -10.86 19.01
CA ALA A 240 -27.63 -10.99 17.88
C ALA A 240 -26.93 -11.60 16.64
N ASN A 241 -26.55 -12.87 16.76
CA ASN A 241 -26.47 -13.92 15.72
C ASN A 241 -25.92 -13.68 14.29
N GLU A 242 -25.42 -12.52 13.88
CA GLU A 242 -25.13 -12.28 12.45
C GLU A 242 -23.71 -12.56 11.97
N LEU A 243 -22.73 -12.70 12.86
CA LEU A 243 -21.41 -13.20 12.48
C LEU A 243 -21.48 -14.66 11.95
N LYS A 244 -22.53 -15.41 12.32
CA LYS A 244 -22.82 -16.74 11.78
C LYS A 244 -23.19 -16.73 10.29
N VAL A 245 -23.94 -15.71 9.85
CA VAL A 245 -24.38 -15.58 8.45
C VAL A 245 -23.23 -15.08 7.58
N SER A 246 -22.49 -14.06 8.03
CA SER A 246 -21.38 -13.50 7.24
C SER A 246 -20.21 -14.48 7.02
N PHE A 247 -19.94 -15.39 7.98
CA PHE A 247 -18.96 -16.46 7.80
C PHE A 247 -19.48 -17.63 6.96
N ARG A 248 -20.77 -17.99 7.05
CA ARG A 248 -21.40 -19.00 6.18
C ARG A 248 -21.53 -18.54 4.73
N GLU A 249 -21.77 -17.25 4.50
CA GLU A 249 -21.95 -16.66 3.16
C GLU A 249 -20.68 -16.09 2.54
N GLY A 250 -19.53 -16.15 3.24
CA GLY A 250 -18.24 -15.69 2.72
C GLY A 250 -18.13 -14.18 2.52
N LEU A 251 -18.97 -13.39 3.19
CA LEU A 251 -19.07 -11.93 3.03
C LEU A 251 -17.96 -11.15 3.74
N LEU A 252 -17.23 -11.79 4.67
CA LEU A 252 -16.02 -11.25 5.26
C LEU A 252 -14.80 -11.86 4.55
N SER A 253 -14.17 -11.07 3.69
CA SER A 253 -12.94 -11.47 3.01
C SER A 253 -11.84 -11.81 4.02
N ARG A 254 -11.39 -13.07 3.99
CA ARG A 254 -10.18 -13.53 4.66
C ARG A 254 -8.97 -12.90 3.96
N ASN A 255 -8.62 -11.68 4.36
CA ASN A 255 -7.32 -11.08 4.06
C ASN A 255 -6.42 -11.17 5.26
#